data_AF-A0A1V5VM67-F1
#
_entry.id   AF-A0A1V5VM67-F1
#
_cell.length_a   1.000
_cell.length_b   1.000
_cell.length_c   1.000
_cell.angle_alpha   90.00
_cell.angle_beta   90.00
_cell.angle_gamma   90.00
#
_symmetry.space_group_name_H-M   'P 1'
#
loop_
_entity.id
_entity.type
_entity.pdbx_description
1 polymer ?
#
loop_
_entity_poly.entity_id
_entity_poly.type
_entity_poly.pdbx_seq_one_letter_code
_entity_poly.pdbx_strand_id
1 'polypeptide(L)'
;MQAAQSSRVYFANLVSCGSAWVCPVCSAKISETRRVELREALAVAGVAVTMLTVTLQHHKGERLADVLGVLREGWKRTKAGRGWQGIKSRFALFGYVTALEVTHGGAGWHPHLHVLLWGERALSEVERAELQAEVAGRFGSYVAALGGYVSRFHGVEVSGPEAARDYAVKWGLAEEVSKTASKAGGGRNPWQLLRSVLEGDAAAGALFSEYAAAMRGRHQLQWSRGLRERLGLGAVLPDDEAAAEVAGEADTLLAAIPLVGWKVILANGERGALLRAATAGAESLRVWLAERGIVPGGL
;
A
#
# COMPACT_ATOMS: atom_id res chain seq x y z
N MET A 1 0.93 23.35 -10.80
CA MET A 1 0.80 24.01 -9.49
C MET A 1 2.14 23.96 -8.76
N GLN A 2 2.41 24.91 -7.87
CA GLN A 2 3.50 24.85 -6.90
C GLN A 2 2.89 24.82 -5.50
N ALA A 3 3.33 23.88 -4.66
CA ALA A 3 2.83 23.76 -3.30
C ALA A 3 3.20 25.01 -2.46
N ALA A 4 2.33 25.46 -1.57
CA ALA A 4 2.62 26.60 -0.70
C ALA A 4 3.64 26.25 0.38
N GLN A 5 3.52 25.04 0.94
CA GLN A 5 4.30 24.57 2.09
C GLN A 5 5.62 23.89 1.68
N SER A 6 5.88 23.76 0.38
CA SER A 6 7.12 23.17 -0.15
C SER A 6 7.40 23.71 -1.54
N SER A 7 8.64 23.76 -2.00
CA SER A 7 8.97 24.13 -3.38
C SER A 7 8.56 23.07 -4.43
N ARG A 8 7.76 22.06 -4.05
CA ARG A 8 7.33 20.96 -4.92
C ARG A 8 6.37 21.46 -5.99
N VAL A 9 6.66 21.12 -7.23
CA VAL A 9 5.79 21.35 -8.39
C VAL A 9 5.07 20.07 -8.77
N TYR A 10 3.78 20.19 -9.12
CA TYR A 10 2.95 19.03 -9.42
C TYR A 10 1.81 19.36 -10.41
N PHE A 11 1.20 18.30 -10.95
CA PHE A 11 0.02 18.38 -11.82
C PHE A 11 -1.25 18.36 -10.99
N ALA A 12 -2.19 19.26 -11.29
CA ALA A 12 -3.53 19.25 -10.73
C ALA A 12 -4.57 19.01 -11.84
N ASN A 13 -5.78 18.65 -11.44
CA ASN A 13 -6.92 18.45 -12.36
C ASN A 13 -6.67 17.39 -13.45
N LEU A 14 -5.91 16.33 -13.11
CA LEU A 14 -5.75 15.16 -13.96
C LEU A 14 -6.67 14.04 -13.48
N VAL A 15 -7.24 13.29 -14.42
CA VAL A 15 -7.98 12.07 -14.10
C VAL A 15 -7.00 11.02 -13.55
N SER A 16 -7.32 10.47 -12.38
CA SER A 16 -6.64 9.32 -11.79
C SER A 16 -7.48 8.05 -12.02
N CYS A 17 -6.82 6.89 -12.08
CA CYS A 17 -7.56 5.61 -12.19
C CYS A 17 -7.93 5.03 -10.82
N GLY A 18 -7.47 5.63 -9.72
CA GLY A 18 -7.69 5.15 -8.35
C GLY A 18 -7.11 3.76 -8.04
N SER A 19 -6.36 3.15 -8.96
CA SER A 19 -5.87 1.80 -8.77
C SER A 19 -4.55 1.78 -8.01
N ALA A 20 -4.62 1.34 -6.76
CA ALA A 20 -3.45 1.10 -5.93
C ALA A 20 -2.61 -0.10 -6.41
N TRP A 21 -3.19 -0.99 -7.23
CA TRP A 21 -2.53 -2.24 -7.59
C TRP A 21 -1.84 -2.23 -8.94
N VAL A 22 -2.41 -1.58 -9.97
CA VAL A 22 -1.91 -1.70 -11.35
C VAL A 22 -1.36 -0.41 -11.93
N CYS A 23 -1.56 0.72 -11.24
CA CYS A 23 -1.08 2.02 -11.71
C CYS A 23 0.03 2.51 -10.77
N PRO A 24 1.29 2.59 -11.24
CA PRO A 24 2.40 3.03 -10.37
C PRO A 24 2.23 4.49 -9.91
N VAL A 25 1.50 5.31 -10.67
CA VAL A 25 1.22 6.70 -10.28
C VAL A 25 0.16 6.78 -9.17
N CYS A 26 -0.97 6.06 -9.32
CA CYS A 26 -2.02 6.08 -8.30
C CYS A 26 -1.58 5.32 -7.04
N SER A 27 -0.87 4.20 -7.19
CA SER A 27 -0.29 3.46 -6.07
C SER A 27 0.59 4.34 -5.19
N ALA A 28 1.52 5.11 -5.76
CA ALA A 28 2.40 5.98 -4.98
C ALA A 28 1.61 7.03 -4.17
N LYS A 29 0.62 7.68 -4.82
CA LYS A 29 -0.24 8.70 -4.19
C LYS A 29 -1.09 8.11 -3.06
N ILE A 30 -1.82 7.03 -3.35
CA ILE A 30 -2.66 6.33 -2.36
C ILE A 30 -1.79 5.87 -1.19
N SER A 31 -0.66 5.22 -1.46
CA SER A 31 0.24 4.73 -0.42
C SER A 31 0.74 5.85 0.49
N GLU A 32 1.10 7.00 -0.05
CA GLU A 32 1.50 8.17 0.74
C GLU A 32 0.36 8.69 1.63
N THR A 33 -0.86 8.84 1.09
CA THR A 33 -2.03 9.24 1.87
C THR A 33 -2.28 8.27 3.03
N ARG A 34 -2.26 6.96 2.76
CA ARG A 34 -2.47 5.97 3.82
C ARG A 34 -1.34 5.94 4.85
N ARG A 35 -0.11 6.22 4.44
CA ARG A 35 1.03 6.35 5.35
C ARG A 35 0.84 7.53 6.31
N VAL A 36 0.31 8.66 5.82
CA VAL A 36 -0.07 9.80 6.68
C VAL A 36 -1.15 9.39 7.67
N GLU A 37 -2.23 8.74 7.22
CA GLU A 37 -3.29 8.24 8.12
C GLU A 37 -2.76 7.27 9.20
N LEU A 38 -1.85 6.36 8.83
CA LEU A 38 -1.23 5.44 9.78
C LEU A 38 -0.33 6.18 10.78
N ARG A 39 0.39 7.21 10.35
CA ARG A 39 1.20 8.05 11.25
C ARG A 39 0.35 8.83 12.24
N GLU A 40 -0.77 9.39 11.81
CA GLU A 40 -1.74 10.04 12.69
C GLU A 40 -2.29 9.05 13.71
N ALA A 41 -2.68 7.85 13.27
CA ALA A 41 -3.15 6.79 14.14
C ALA A 41 -2.12 6.33 15.18
N LEU A 42 -0.83 6.35 14.84
CA LEU A 42 0.28 6.01 15.74
C LEU A 42 0.67 7.14 16.68
N ALA A 43 0.32 8.38 16.36
CA ALA A 43 0.61 9.55 17.19
C ALA A 43 -0.40 9.73 18.34
N VAL A 44 -1.52 9.01 18.31
CA VAL A 44 -2.52 9.03 19.40
C VAL A 44 -1.86 8.59 20.71
N ALA A 45 -1.99 9.40 21.76
CA ALA A 45 -1.44 9.09 23.07
C ALA A 45 -2.21 7.95 23.75
N GLY A 46 -1.52 7.17 24.59
CA GLY A 46 -2.15 6.13 25.41
C GLY A 46 -2.58 4.88 24.64
N VAL A 47 -2.14 4.68 23.40
CA VAL A 47 -2.34 3.43 22.65
C VAL A 47 -1.02 2.73 22.40
N ALA A 48 -1.09 1.41 22.28
CA ALA A 48 0.02 0.57 21.86
C ALA A 48 -0.34 -0.19 20.58
N VAL A 49 0.68 -0.50 19.78
CA VAL A 49 0.53 -1.24 18.53
C VAL A 49 1.46 -2.44 18.54
N THR A 50 0.91 -3.60 18.19
CA THR A 50 1.63 -4.86 18.00
C THR A 50 1.46 -5.30 16.55
N MET A 51 2.55 -5.72 15.91
CA MET A 51 2.49 -6.22 14.54
C MET A 51 2.30 -7.72 14.53
N LEU A 52 1.34 -8.18 13.75
CA LEU A 52 1.07 -9.57 13.47
C LEU A 52 1.22 -9.78 11.95
N THR A 53 1.97 -10.79 11.53
CA THR A 53 2.05 -11.22 10.14
C THR A 53 1.43 -12.60 10.01
N VAL A 54 0.55 -12.78 9.02
CA VAL A 54 -0.01 -14.10 8.68
C VAL A 54 0.20 -14.43 7.21
N THR A 55 0.60 -15.67 6.94
CA THR A 55 0.79 -16.22 5.60
C THR A 55 0.52 -17.72 5.60
N LEU A 56 0.43 -18.32 4.41
CA LEU A 56 0.21 -19.75 4.24
C LEU A 56 1.23 -20.34 3.26
N GLN A 57 1.46 -21.64 3.38
CA GLN A 57 2.32 -22.37 2.47
C GLN A 57 1.64 -22.52 1.11
N HIS A 58 2.42 -22.39 0.06
CA HIS A 58 1.99 -22.53 -1.32
C HIS A 58 3.04 -23.34 -2.10
N HIS A 59 2.63 -23.82 -3.26
CA HIS A 59 3.46 -24.56 -4.19
C HIS A 59 3.71 -23.76 -5.45
N LYS A 60 4.82 -24.08 -6.12
CA LYS A 60 5.16 -23.49 -7.41
C LYS A 60 4.06 -23.83 -8.42
N GLY A 61 3.54 -22.81 -9.10
CA GLY A 61 2.52 -22.95 -10.13
C GLY A 61 1.07 -22.83 -9.63
N GLU A 62 0.84 -22.68 -8.32
CA GLU A 62 -0.48 -22.30 -7.83
C GLU A 62 -0.86 -20.89 -8.29
N ARG A 63 -2.14 -20.71 -8.65
CA ARG A 63 -2.64 -19.39 -9.08
C ARG A 63 -2.75 -18.48 -7.87
N LEU A 64 -2.33 -17.22 -8.01
CA LEU A 64 -2.42 -16.20 -6.96
C LEU A 64 -3.85 -16.08 -6.43
N ALA A 65 -4.85 -16.14 -7.31
CA ALA A 65 -6.25 -16.00 -6.91
C ALA A 65 -6.69 -17.08 -5.90
N ASP A 66 -6.17 -18.31 -6.05
CA ASP A 66 -6.52 -19.44 -5.18
C ASP A 66 -5.81 -19.30 -3.82
N VAL A 67 -4.49 -19.10 -3.84
CA VAL A 67 -3.67 -18.91 -2.63
C VAL A 67 -4.16 -17.71 -1.82
N LEU A 68 -4.44 -16.58 -2.49
CA LEU A 68 -4.99 -15.38 -1.87
C LEU A 68 -6.40 -15.59 -1.33
N GLY A 69 -7.22 -16.40 -2.02
CA GLY A 69 -8.57 -16.76 -1.58
C GLY A 69 -8.55 -17.48 -0.24
N VAL A 70 -7.69 -18.50 -0.11
CA VAL A 70 -7.51 -19.25 1.14
C VAL A 70 -6.97 -18.35 2.25
N LEU A 71 -5.96 -17.53 1.99
CA LEU A 71 -5.38 -16.59 2.96
C LEU A 71 -6.43 -15.65 3.54
N ARG A 72 -7.21 -15.02 2.66
CA ARG A 72 -8.20 -14.01 3.06
C ARG A 72 -9.39 -14.61 3.79
N GLU A 73 -9.92 -15.74 3.31
CA GLU A 73 -11.04 -16.40 3.99
C GLU A 73 -10.61 -17.00 5.33
N GLY A 74 -9.41 -17.62 5.39
CA GLY A 74 -8.81 -18.10 6.63
C GLY A 74 -8.66 -16.96 7.64
N TRP A 75 -8.06 -15.83 7.22
CA TRP A 75 -7.91 -14.66 8.08
C TRP A 75 -9.26 -14.10 8.51
N LYS A 76 -10.23 -13.92 7.59
CA LYS A 76 -11.58 -13.45 7.91
C LYS A 76 -12.23 -14.28 9.01
N ARG A 77 -12.12 -15.61 8.95
CA ARG A 77 -12.66 -16.52 9.99
C ARG A 77 -11.89 -16.41 11.31
N THR A 78 -10.57 -16.25 11.28
CA THR A 78 -9.74 -16.06 12.49
C THR A 78 -10.26 -14.90 13.34
N LYS A 79 -10.52 -13.76 12.70
CA LYS A 79 -10.99 -12.51 13.33
C LYS A 79 -12.52 -12.35 13.38
N ALA A 80 -13.26 -13.46 13.30
CA ALA A 80 -14.71 -13.50 13.46
C ALA A 80 -15.15 -14.14 14.78
N GLY A 81 -16.37 -13.81 15.20
CA GLY A 81 -17.07 -14.48 16.29
C GLY A 81 -16.46 -14.31 17.68
N ARG A 82 -16.94 -15.13 18.62
CA ARG A 82 -16.59 -15.07 20.05
C ARG A 82 -15.10 -15.31 20.33
N GLY A 83 -14.46 -16.20 19.58
CA GLY A 83 -13.04 -16.50 19.76
C GLY A 83 -12.15 -15.27 19.55
N TRP A 84 -12.41 -14.47 18.51
CA TRP A 84 -11.70 -13.21 18.32
C TRP A 84 -12.01 -12.17 19.40
N GLN A 85 -13.24 -12.11 19.90
CA GLN A 85 -13.56 -11.22 21.02
C GLN A 85 -12.80 -11.63 22.29
N GLY A 86 -12.66 -12.93 22.55
CA GLY A 86 -11.86 -13.46 23.66
C GLY A 86 -10.39 -13.05 23.56
N ILE A 87 -9.78 -13.20 22.38
CA ILE A 87 -8.41 -12.72 22.11
C ILE A 87 -8.29 -11.24 22.41
N LYS A 88 -9.19 -10.41 21.86
CA LYS A 88 -9.18 -8.97 22.09
C LYS A 88 -9.27 -8.61 23.57
N SER A 89 -10.18 -9.24 24.32
CA SER A 89 -10.33 -9.02 25.75
C SER A 89 -9.09 -9.45 26.54
N ARG A 90 -8.52 -10.62 26.25
CA ARG A 90 -7.33 -11.15 26.93
C ARG A 90 -6.11 -10.26 26.74
N PHE A 91 -5.88 -9.76 25.54
CA PHE A 91 -4.70 -8.97 25.18
C PHE A 91 -4.97 -7.45 25.14
N ALA A 92 -6.09 -6.99 25.72
CA ALA A 92 -6.49 -5.58 25.75
C ALA A 92 -6.46 -4.88 24.37
N LEU A 93 -6.83 -5.61 23.31
CA LEU A 93 -6.88 -5.12 21.93
C LEU A 93 -8.26 -4.58 21.59
N PHE A 94 -8.31 -3.48 20.85
CA PHE A 94 -9.57 -2.86 20.47
C PHE A 94 -9.80 -2.68 18.97
N GLY A 95 -8.75 -2.81 18.16
CA GLY A 95 -8.89 -2.71 16.72
C GLY A 95 -7.66 -3.17 15.97
N TYR A 96 -7.74 -3.17 14.66
CA TYR A 96 -6.63 -3.51 13.79
C TYR A 96 -6.71 -2.84 12.42
N VAL A 97 -5.57 -2.72 11.76
CA VAL A 97 -5.45 -2.41 10.33
C VAL A 97 -4.77 -3.58 9.65
N THR A 98 -5.35 -4.08 8.56
CA THR A 98 -4.78 -5.16 7.75
C THR A 98 -4.25 -4.60 6.43
N ALA A 99 -2.97 -4.78 6.17
CA ALA A 99 -2.30 -4.53 4.89
C ALA A 99 -2.14 -5.85 4.12
N LEU A 100 -2.42 -5.83 2.82
CA LEU A 100 -2.16 -6.97 1.92
C LEU A 100 -0.92 -6.69 1.08
N GLU A 101 0.05 -7.59 1.16
CA GLU A 101 1.27 -7.56 0.36
C GLU A 101 1.42 -8.87 -0.43
N VAL A 102 1.96 -8.77 -1.64
CA VAL A 102 2.12 -9.92 -2.54
C VAL A 102 3.46 -9.82 -3.25
N THR A 103 4.24 -10.89 -3.20
CA THR A 103 5.48 -11.03 -3.99
C THR A 103 5.48 -12.33 -4.79
N HIS A 104 6.35 -12.42 -5.79
CA HIS A 104 6.55 -13.64 -6.57
C HIS A 104 8.02 -14.05 -6.58
N GLY A 105 8.31 -15.26 -6.08
CA GLY A 105 9.66 -15.83 -6.00
C GLY A 105 9.79 -17.15 -6.78
N GLY A 106 10.90 -17.86 -6.57
CA GLY A 106 11.14 -19.16 -7.21
C GLY A 106 10.08 -20.23 -6.88
N ALA A 107 9.47 -20.12 -5.69
CA ALA A 107 8.40 -21.00 -5.22
C ALA A 107 6.97 -20.55 -5.62
N GLY A 108 6.83 -19.49 -6.43
CA GLY A 108 5.53 -18.95 -6.85
C GLY A 108 5.10 -17.70 -6.09
N TRP A 109 3.79 -17.52 -5.93
CA TRP A 109 3.16 -16.38 -5.27
C TRP A 109 3.20 -16.48 -3.75
N HIS A 110 3.70 -15.43 -3.09
CA HIS A 110 3.77 -15.32 -1.64
C HIS A 110 2.91 -14.13 -1.19
N PRO A 111 1.59 -14.33 -1.00
CA PRO A 111 0.76 -13.34 -0.36
C PRO A 111 0.90 -13.42 1.17
N HIS A 112 0.98 -12.27 1.82
CA HIS A 112 0.97 -12.18 3.28
C HIS A 112 0.16 -10.98 3.72
N LEU A 113 -0.39 -11.07 4.94
CA LEU A 113 -1.11 -9.99 5.57
C LEU A 113 -0.29 -9.48 6.75
N HIS A 114 0.02 -8.20 6.73
CA HIS A 114 0.50 -7.51 7.91
C HIS A 114 -0.67 -6.86 8.63
N VAL A 115 -0.75 -7.07 9.93
CA VAL A 115 -1.87 -6.69 10.76
C VAL A 115 -1.31 -5.90 11.93
N LEU A 116 -1.55 -4.61 11.92
CA LEU A 116 -1.27 -3.75 13.06
C LEU A 116 -2.44 -3.88 14.04
N LEU A 117 -2.18 -4.42 15.23
CA LEU A 117 -3.17 -4.63 16.30
C LEU A 117 -3.04 -3.47 17.31
N TRP A 118 -4.11 -2.71 17.50
CA TRP A 118 -4.17 -1.62 18.49
C TRP A 118 -4.70 -2.14 19.82
N GLY A 119 -4.01 -1.78 20.89
CA GLY A 119 -4.38 -2.11 22.27
C GLY A 119 -4.12 -0.97 23.25
N GLU A 120 -4.61 -1.14 24.47
CA GLU A 120 -4.55 -0.14 25.54
C GLU A 120 -3.16 -0.06 26.20
N ARG A 121 -2.35 -1.12 26.02
CA ARG A 121 -0.99 -1.22 26.55
C ARG A 121 -0.11 -2.10 25.66
N ALA A 122 1.20 -1.95 25.81
CA ALA A 122 2.14 -2.85 25.15
C ALA A 122 1.99 -4.28 25.71
N LEU A 123 2.11 -5.26 24.82
CA LEU A 123 2.18 -6.67 25.20
C LEU A 123 3.61 -7.03 25.58
N SER A 124 3.76 -7.72 26.71
CA SER A 124 5.03 -8.35 27.10
C SER A 124 5.44 -9.43 26.09
N GLU A 125 6.69 -9.90 26.16
CA GLU A 125 7.17 -10.97 25.30
C GLU A 125 6.36 -12.26 25.46
N VAL A 126 6.01 -12.61 26.70
CA VAL A 126 5.16 -13.76 27.02
C VAL A 126 3.79 -13.60 26.37
N GLU A 127 3.14 -12.44 26.53
CA GLU A 127 1.82 -12.19 25.92
C GLU A 127 1.87 -12.20 24.39
N ARG A 128 2.95 -11.73 23.76
CA ARG A 128 3.13 -11.84 22.30
C ARG A 128 3.24 -13.29 21.86
N ALA A 129 3.98 -14.12 22.60
CA ALA A 129 4.10 -15.54 22.31
C ALA A 129 2.75 -16.28 22.48
N GLU A 130 1.99 -15.94 23.52
CA GLU A 130 0.63 -16.47 23.72
C GLU A 130 -0.33 -16.05 22.60
N LEU A 131 -0.33 -14.76 22.23
CA LEU A 131 -1.12 -14.24 21.12
C LEU A 131 -0.75 -14.95 19.81
N GLN A 132 0.55 -15.15 19.55
CA GLN A 132 1.02 -15.88 18.37
C GLN A 132 0.48 -17.31 18.36
N ALA A 133 0.56 -18.03 19.47
CA ALA A 133 0.07 -19.41 19.59
C ALA A 133 -1.45 -19.50 19.36
N GLU A 134 -2.22 -18.59 19.97
CA GLU A 134 -3.68 -18.55 19.80
C GLU A 134 -4.09 -18.22 18.36
N VAL A 135 -3.44 -17.23 17.73
CA VAL A 135 -3.70 -16.86 16.34
C VAL A 135 -3.28 -17.98 15.39
N ALA A 136 -2.12 -18.59 15.60
CA ALA A 136 -1.62 -19.71 14.80
C ALA A 136 -2.57 -20.91 14.85
N GLY A 137 -3.05 -21.28 16.04
CA GLY A 137 -4.01 -22.38 16.20
C GLY A 137 -5.32 -22.13 15.45
N ARG A 138 -5.88 -20.92 15.57
CA ARG A 138 -7.13 -20.55 14.89
C ARG A 138 -6.96 -20.42 13.38
N PHE A 139 -5.98 -19.64 12.94
CA PHE A 139 -5.73 -19.40 11.53
C PHE A 139 -5.32 -20.68 10.80
N GLY A 140 -4.43 -21.48 11.39
CA GLY A 140 -4.04 -22.78 10.86
C GLY A 140 -5.23 -23.72 10.71
N SER A 141 -6.13 -23.77 11.70
CA SER A 141 -7.34 -24.61 11.66
C SER A 141 -8.29 -24.19 10.54
N TYR A 142 -8.52 -22.89 10.34
CA TYR A 142 -9.37 -22.41 9.25
C TYR A 142 -8.73 -22.58 7.87
N VAL A 143 -7.43 -22.36 7.73
CA VAL A 143 -6.70 -22.59 6.48
C VAL A 143 -6.69 -24.08 6.12
N ALA A 144 -6.48 -24.98 7.10
CA ALA A 144 -6.57 -26.42 6.89
C ALA A 144 -7.96 -26.85 6.41
N ALA A 145 -9.03 -26.30 7.00
CA ALA A 145 -10.41 -26.54 6.56
C ALA A 145 -10.71 -26.02 5.14
N LEU A 146 -9.88 -25.11 4.62
CA LEU A 146 -9.96 -24.58 3.26
C LEU A 146 -9.00 -25.31 2.28
N GLY A 147 -8.31 -26.36 2.74
CA GLY A 147 -7.38 -27.14 1.93
C GLY A 147 -5.95 -26.58 1.86
N GLY A 148 -5.64 -25.52 2.62
CA GLY A 148 -4.29 -24.96 2.70
C GLY A 148 -3.51 -25.47 3.90
N TYR A 149 -2.27 -24.99 4.04
CA TYR A 149 -1.41 -25.30 5.19
C TYR A 149 -0.70 -24.06 5.74
N VAL A 150 -0.62 -23.95 7.06
CA VAL A 150 0.10 -22.88 7.75
C VAL A 150 1.27 -23.51 8.48
N SER A 151 2.48 -23.05 8.17
CA SER A 151 3.68 -23.53 8.87
C SER A 151 3.60 -23.16 10.35
N ARG A 152 3.88 -24.13 11.22
CA ARG A 152 3.99 -23.92 12.67
C ARG A 152 5.04 -22.85 13.04
N PHE A 153 6.09 -22.73 12.22
CA PHE A 153 7.23 -21.86 12.52
C PHE A 153 7.21 -20.54 11.74
N HIS A 154 6.55 -20.50 10.58
CA HIS A 154 6.65 -19.37 9.65
C HIS A 154 5.30 -18.83 9.16
N GLY A 155 4.18 -19.40 9.59
CA GLY A 155 2.86 -19.00 9.12
C GLY A 155 2.24 -17.83 9.88
N VAL A 156 2.64 -17.63 11.14
CA VAL A 156 2.16 -16.57 12.02
C VAL A 156 3.32 -16.04 12.84
N GLU A 157 3.53 -14.74 12.81
CA GLU A 157 4.57 -14.05 13.58
C GLU A 157 3.98 -12.84 14.30
N VAL A 158 4.24 -12.70 15.60
CA VAL A 158 3.90 -11.52 16.39
C VAL A 158 5.18 -10.80 16.81
N SER A 159 5.41 -9.63 16.23
CA SER A 159 6.62 -8.84 16.43
C SER A 159 6.46 -7.79 17.53
N GLY A 160 7.57 -7.26 18.03
CA GLY A 160 7.59 -6.22 19.06
C GLY A 160 7.07 -4.85 18.60
N PRO A 161 6.86 -3.91 19.52
CA PRO A 161 6.35 -2.56 19.22
C PRO A 161 7.23 -1.75 18.26
N GLU A 162 8.56 -1.92 18.32
CA GLU A 162 9.50 -1.25 17.43
C GLU A 162 9.26 -1.68 15.98
N ALA A 163 9.10 -2.98 15.74
CA ALA A 163 8.82 -3.52 14.40
C ALA A 163 7.49 -3.00 13.83
N ALA A 164 6.47 -2.85 14.67
CA ALA A 164 5.19 -2.29 14.26
C ALA A 164 5.30 -0.82 13.81
N ARG A 165 6.05 -0.01 14.56
CA ARG A 165 6.31 1.40 14.21
C ARG A 165 7.16 1.51 12.95
N ASP A 166 8.23 0.73 12.88
CA ASP A 166 9.12 0.67 11.72
C ASP A 166 8.36 0.28 10.46
N TYR A 167 7.50 -0.74 10.55
CA TYR A 167 6.66 -1.16 9.44
C TYR A 167 5.76 -0.03 8.96
N ALA A 168 5.02 0.62 9.87
CA ALA A 168 4.11 1.70 9.49
C ALA A 168 4.83 2.91 8.88
N VAL A 169 6.05 3.23 9.33
CA VAL A 169 6.88 4.29 8.74
C VAL A 169 7.35 3.90 7.33
N LYS A 170 7.71 2.63 7.12
CA LYS A 170 8.23 2.09 5.85
C LYS A 170 7.13 1.63 4.89
N TRP A 171 5.88 1.55 5.35
CA TRP A 171 4.75 1.08 4.57
C TRP A 171 4.53 1.96 3.34
N GLY A 172 4.31 1.34 2.18
CA GLY A 172 4.22 2.03 0.89
C GLY A 172 5.57 2.47 0.30
N LEU A 173 6.56 2.80 1.14
CA LEU A 173 7.92 3.13 0.69
C LEU A 173 8.71 1.88 0.27
N ALA A 174 8.49 0.74 0.93
CA ALA A 174 9.19 -0.51 0.58
C ALA A 174 8.84 -1.02 -0.82
N GLU A 175 7.64 -0.76 -1.31
CA GLU A 175 7.21 -1.12 -2.67
C GLU A 175 7.82 -0.20 -3.74
N GLU A 176 8.07 1.07 -3.40
CA GLU A 176 8.60 2.11 -4.30
C GLU A 176 10.15 2.17 -4.30
N VAL A 177 10.76 1.98 -3.12
CA VAL A 177 12.20 2.15 -2.82
C VAL A 177 12.96 0.81 -2.82
N SER A 178 12.38 -0.29 -3.32
CA SER A 178 13.09 -1.57 -3.50
C SER A 178 14.15 -1.54 -4.63
N LYS A 179 14.94 -0.46 -4.71
CA LYS A 179 16.19 -0.37 -5.46
C LYS A 179 17.38 -0.97 -4.73
N THR A 180 17.32 -1.22 -3.41
CA THR A 180 18.58 -1.36 -2.63
C THR A 180 18.76 -2.61 -1.77
N ALA A 181 17.83 -3.57 -1.70
CA ALA A 181 18.14 -4.88 -1.11
C ALA A 181 17.08 -5.94 -1.46
N SER A 182 17.04 -6.39 -2.71
CA SER A 182 16.68 -7.79 -2.94
C SER A 182 17.81 -8.61 -2.30
N LYS A 183 17.64 -9.04 -1.04
CA LYS A 183 18.50 -10.11 -0.51
C LYS A 183 18.46 -11.21 -1.57
N ALA A 184 19.62 -11.74 -1.97
CA ALA A 184 19.68 -12.83 -2.94
C ALA A 184 18.69 -13.94 -2.49
N GLY A 185 17.67 -14.21 -3.32
CA GLY A 185 16.56 -15.13 -2.98
C GLY A 185 15.24 -14.47 -2.54
N GLY A 186 15.15 -13.15 -2.41
CA GLY A 186 13.90 -12.43 -2.12
C GLY A 186 12.92 -12.41 -3.30
N GLY A 187 11.62 -12.51 -3.02
CA GLY A 187 10.56 -12.42 -4.03
C GLY A 187 10.48 -11.05 -4.70
N ARG A 188 10.09 -11.02 -5.98
CA ARG A 188 9.85 -9.78 -6.75
C ARG A 188 8.49 -9.20 -6.38
N ASN A 189 8.42 -7.91 -6.06
CA ASN A 189 7.16 -7.19 -5.97
C ASN A 189 6.58 -6.92 -7.39
N PRO A 190 5.32 -6.50 -7.50
CA PRO A 190 4.66 -6.29 -8.80
C PRO A 190 5.35 -5.25 -9.69
N TRP A 191 5.95 -4.20 -9.11
CA TRP A 191 6.68 -3.18 -9.86
C TRP A 191 8.02 -3.70 -10.37
N GLN A 192 8.68 -4.57 -9.61
CA GLN A 192 9.86 -5.30 -10.06
C GLN A 192 9.53 -6.27 -11.20
N LEU A 193 8.32 -6.89 -11.23
CA LEU A 193 7.88 -7.67 -12.39
C LEU A 193 7.78 -6.80 -13.66
N LEU A 194 7.15 -5.62 -13.56
CA LEU A 194 7.09 -4.68 -14.70
C LEU A 194 8.49 -4.23 -15.15
N ARG A 195 9.41 -4.01 -14.21
CA ARG A 195 10.80 -3.68 -14.54
C ARG A 195 11.48 -4.84 -15.28
N SER A 196 11.31 -6.08 -14.82
CA SER A 196 11.86 -7.25 -15.49
C SER A 196 11.35 -7.38 -16.94
N VAL A 197 10.10 -6.98 -17.23
CA VAL A 197 9.59 -6.92 -18.62
C VAL A 197 10.39 -5.94 -19.46
N LEU A 198 10.71 -4.75 -18.94
CA LEU A 198 11.55 -3.77 -19.64
C LEU A 198 13.00 -4.26 -19.84
N GLU A 199 13.46 -5.17 -18.99
CA GLU A 199 14.76 -5.84 -19.06
C GLU A 199 14.74 -7.10 -19.95
N GLY A 200 13.59 -7.47 -20.53
CA GLY A 200 13.45 -8.58 -21.49
C GLY A 200 12.82 -9.87 -20.94
N ASP A 201 12.42 -9.92 -19.66
CA ASP A 201 11.70 -11.06 -19.08
C ASP A 201 10.21 -11.01 -19.47
N ALA A 202 9.87 -11.62 -20.61
CA ALA A 202 8.48 -11.71 -21.07
C ALA A 202 7.56 -12.47 -20.10
N ALA A 203 8.08 -13.43 -19.32
CA ALA A 203 7.29 -14.21 -18.38
C ALA A 203 6.79 -13.34 -17.20
N ALA A 204 7.54 -12.31 -16.83
CA ALA A 204 7.11 -11.35 -15.82
C ALA A 204 5.82 -10.58 -16.20
N GLY A 205 5.56 -10.40 -17.51
CA GLY A 205 4.33 -9.77 -17.99
C GLY A 205 3.09 -10.63 -17.74
N ALA A 206 3.20 -11.95 -17.88
CA ALA A 206 2.12 -12.89 -17.56
C ALA A 206 1.83 -12.89 -16.05
N LEU A 207 2.89 -12.89 -15.22
CA LEU A 207 2.75 -12.80 -13.76
C LEU A 207 2.08 -11.49 -13.33
N PHE A 208 2.48 -10.35 -13.92
CA PHE A 208 1.83 -9.08 -13.61
C PHE A 208 0.35 -9.07 -14.03
N SER A 209 0.00 -9.70 -15.14
CA SER A 209 -1.40 -9.81 -15.60
C SER A 209 -2.24 -10.67 -14.65
N GLU A 210 -1.70 -11.79 -14.17
CA GLU A 210 -2.33 -12.61 -13.14
C GLU A 210 -2.55 -11.82 -11.84
N TYR A 211 -1.51 -11.09 -11.40
CA TYR A 211 -1.59 -10.20 -10.25
C TYR A 211 -2.68 -9.13 -10.43
N ALA A 212 -2.71 -8.44 -11.56
CA ALA A 212 -3.71 -7.42 -11.86
C ALA A 212 -5.15 -7.98 -11.77
N ALA A 213 -5.37 -9.18 -12.27
CA ALA A 213 -6.66 -9.86 -12.18
C ALA A 213 -7.01 -10.25 -10.74
N ALA A 214 -6.05 -10.83 -10.01
CA ALA A 214 -6.24 -11.28 -8.64
C ALA A 214 -6.40 -10.13 -7.63
N MET A 215 -5.87 -8.95 -7.92
CA MET A 215 -5.92 -7.81 -6.99
C MET A 215 -7.10 -6.86 -7.22
N ARG A 216 -7.78 -6.96 -8.37
CA ARG A 216 -8.93 -6.13 -8.71
C ARG A 216 -9.98 -6.10 -7.60
N GLY A 217 -10.44 -4.89 -7.25
CA GLY A 217 -11.50 -4.66 -6.25
C GLY A 217 -11.09 -4.92 -4.79
N ARG A 218 -9.80 -5.17 -4.52
CA ARG A 218 -9.31 -5.36 -3.14
C ARG A 218 -8.74 -4.04 -2.61
N HIS A 219 -8.83 -3.84 -1.31
CA HIS A 219 -8.16 -2.73 -0.63
C HIS A 219 -6.75 -3.11 -0.24
N GLN A 220 -5.80 -2.17 -0.38
CA GLN A 220 -4.43 -2.33 0.15
C GLN A 220 -4.42 -2.33 1.68
N LEU A 221 -5.20 -1.43 2.29
CA LEU A 221 -5.36 -1.31 3.74
C LEU A 221 -6.82 -1.38 4.14
N GLN A 222 -7.12 -2.14 5.19
CA GLN A 222 -8.46 -2.29 5.73
C GLN A 222 -8.47 -2.03 7.24
N TRP A 223 -9.25 -1.02 7.65
CA TRP A 223 -9.47 -0.68 9.05
C TRP A 223 -10.57 -1.56 9.66
N SER A 224 -10.38 -2.02 10.89
CA SER A 224 -11.43 -2.69 11.66
C SER A 224 -12.53 -1.69 12.06
N ARG A 225 -13.77 -2.18 12.16
CA ARG A 225 -14.93 -1.37 12.57
C ARG A 225 -14.68 -0.67 13.90
N GLY A 226 -14.91 0.65 13.94
CA GLY A 226 -14.79 1.48 15.15
C GLY A 226 -13.37 1.91 15.52
N LEU A 227 -12.32 1.43 14.83
CA LEU A 227 -10.94 1.81 15.15
C LEU A 227 -10.69 3.31 14.91
N ARG A 228 -11.08 3.84 13.75
CA ARG A 228 -10.86 5.25 13.41
C ARG A 228 -11.59 6.20 14.36
N GLU A 229 -12.85 5.90 14.66
CA GLU A 229 -13.65 6.63 15.67
C GLU A 229 -12.96 6.63 17.03
N ARG A 230 -12.50 5.47 17.51
CA ARG A 230 -11.78 5.36 18.79
C ARG A 230 -10.44 6.11 18.81
N LEU A 231 -9.80 6.29 17.65
CA LEU A 231 -8.57 7.06 17.49
C LEU A 231 -8.82 8.55 17.19
N GLY A 232 -10.08 9.00 17.12
CA GLY A 232 -10.41 10.38 16.76
C GLY A 232 -10.06 10.74 15.32
N LEU A 233 -9.95 9.75 14.43
CA LEU A 233 -9.65 9.94 13.02
C LEU A 233 -10.94 10.12 12.22
N GLY A 234 -10.89 11.00 11.22
CA GLY A 234 -11.99 11.18 10.26
C GLY A 234 -12.25 9.93 9.40
N ALA A 235 -13.20 10.05 8.47
CA ALA A 235 -13.49 8.97 7.51
C ALA A 235 -12.23 8.56 6.71
N VAL A 236 -12.20 7.31 6.24
CA VAL A 236 -11.16 6.88 5.29
C VAL A 236 -11.41 7.59 3.98
N LEU A 237 -10.38 8.26 3.44
CA LEU A 237 -10.50 8.87 2.12
C LEU A 237 -10.59 7.77 1.06
N PRO A 238 -11.56 7.79 0.13
CA PRO A 238 -11.61 6.83 -0.99
C PRO A 238 -10.31 6.79 -1.82
N ASP A 239 -10.02 5.69 -2.52
CA ASP A 239 -8.76 5.52 -3.27
C ASP A 239 -8.64 6.47 -4.48
N ASP A 240 -9.75 6.82 -5.13
CA ASP A 240 -9.82 7.80 -6.22
C ASP A 240 -9.53 9.22 -5.71
N GLU A 241 -10.11 9.58 -4.56
CA GLU A 241 -9.80 10.84 -3.87
C GLU A 241 -8.36 10.89 -3.36
N ALA A 242 -7.86 9.80 -2.76
CA ALA A 242 -6.47 9.70 -2.31
C ALA A 242 -5.47 9.73 -3.49
N ALA A 243 -5.86 9.25 -4.67
CA ALA A 243 -5.06 9.34 -5.89
C ALA A 243 -5.14 10.71 -6.58
N ALA A 244 -6.13 11.54 -6.25
CA ALA A 244 -6.28 12.86 -6.83
C ALA A 244 -5.26 13.82 -6.19
N GLU A 245 -4.46 14.49 -7.02
CA GLU A 245 -3.74 15.67 -6.55
C GLU A 245 -4.69 16.86 -6.61
N VAL A 246 -5.30 17.18 -5.47
CA VAL A 246 -6.13 18.35 -5.28
C VAL A 246 -5.22 19.55 -4.99
N ALA A 247 -5.45 20.64 -5.73
CA ALA A 247 -4.75 21.89 -5.46
C ALA A 247 -5.10 22.40 -4.07
N GLY A 248 -4.10 22.64 -3.22
CA GLY A 248 -4.32 23.34 -1.95
C GLY A 248 -4.78 24.77 -2.21
N GLU A 249 -5.63 25.31 -1.35
CA GLU A 249 -6.15 26.68 -1.50
C GLU A 249 -5.03 27.75 -1.55
N ALA A 250 -3.89 27.47 -0.89
CA ALA A 250 -2.72 28.35 -0.88
C ALA A 250 -1.71 28.06 -2.01
N ASP A 251 -1.94 27.03 -2.83
CA ASP A 251 -0.99 26.62 -3.86
C ASP A 251 -1.03 27.56 -5.07
N THR A 252 0.14 27.80 -5.66
CA THR A 252 0.27 28.73 -6.79
C THR A 252 0.01 28.02 -8.12
N LEU A 253 -0.91 28.56 -8.93
CA LEU A 253 -1.06 28.15 -10.32
C LEU A 253 0.12 28.68 -11.16
N LEU A 254 0.95 27.79 -11.69
CA LEU A 254 2.07 28.16 -12.55
C LEU A 254 1.66 28.33 -14.03
N ALA A 255 0.74 27.49 -14.50
CA ALA A 255 0.17 27.53 -15.85
C ALA A 255 -1.08 26.65 -15.91
N ALA A 256 -2.14 27.11 -16.59
CA ALA A 256 -3.22 26.22 -17.01
C ALA A 256 -2.96 25.78 -18.45
N ILE A 257 -2.75 24.49 -18.68
CA ILE A 257 -2.43 23.95 -20.01
C ILE A 257 -3.73 23.55 -20.70
N PRO A 258 -4.10 24.14 -21.86
CA PRO A 258 -5.28 23.72 -22.60
C PRO A 258 -5.16 22.26 -23.07
N LEU A 259 -6.29 21.58 -23.26
CA LEU A 259 -6.32 20.17 -23.68
C LEU A 259 -5.50 19.90 -24.95
N VAL A 260 -5.51 20.83 -25.92
CA VAL A 260 -4.71 20.72 -27.14
C VAL A 260 -3.21 20.73 -26.85
N GLY A 261 -2.73 21.60 -25.95
CA GLY A 261 -1.33 21.62 -25.53
C GLY A 261 -0.96 20.40 -24.71
N TRP A 262 -1.87 19.92 -23.86
CA TRP A 262 -1.66 18.69 -23.10
C TRP A 262 -1.48 17.48 -24.02
N LYS A 263 -2.27 17.37 -25.10
CA LYS A 263 -2.10 16.32 -26.12
C LYS A 263 -0.71 16.35 -26.76
N VAL A 264 -0.15 17.54 -27.03
CA VAL A 264 1.23 17.69 -27.55
C VAL A 264 2.24 17.14 -26.55
N ILE A 265 2.12 17.50 -25.27
CA ILE A 265 3.02 17.00 -24.21
C ILE A 265 2.94 15.47 -24.07
N LEU A 266 1.73 14.90 -24.14
CA LEU A 266 1.53 13.46 -24.07
C LEU A 266 2.13 12.72 -25.26
N ALA A 267 1.91 13.23 -26.48
CA ALA A 267 2.42 12.62 -27.71
C ALA A 267 3.96 12.54 -27.73
N ASN A 268 4.64 13.50 -27.10
CA ASN A 268 6.10 13.54 -27.00
C ASN A 268 6.65 12.87 -25.72
N GLY A 269 5.80 12.37 -24.83
CA GLY A 269 6.23 11.76 -23.56
C GLY A 269 6.86 12.74 -22.57
N GLU A 270 6.59 14.04 -22.70
CA GLU A 270 7.36 15.12 -22.06
C GLU A 270 6.86 15.56 -20.68
N ARG A 271 5.94 14.81 -20.06
CA ARG A 271 5.39 15.12 -18.73
C ARG A 271 6.45 15.44 -17.68
N GLY A 272 7.54 14.66 -17.65
CA GLY A 272 8.66 14.91 -16.74
C GLY A 272 9.49 16.13 -17.10
N ALA A 273 9.64 16.45 -18.38
CA ALA A 273 10.35 17.65 -18.84
C ALA A 273 9.57 18.92 -18.48
N LEU A 274 8.24 18.90 -18.64
CA LEU A 274 7.34 19.95 -18.21
C LEU A 274 7.46 20.23 -16.70
N LEU A 275 7.45 19.19 -15.86
CA LEU A 275 7.65 19.38 -14.41
C LEU A 275 9.02 19.98 -14.09
N ARG A 276 10.10 19.55 -14.78
CA ARG A 276 11.43 20.14 -14.58
C ARG A 276 11.48 21.61 -14.98
N ALA A 277 10.88 21.98 -16.11
CA ALA A 277 10.79 23.37 -16.55
C ALA A 277 10.01 24.23 -15.54
N ALA A 278 8.90 23.71 -15.02
CA ALA A 278 8.11 24.36 -13.99
C ALA A 278 8.86 24.50 -12.65
N THR A 279 9.65 23.50 -12.25
CA THR A 279 10.51 23.57 -11.05
C THR A 279 11.63 24.62 -11.20
N ALA A 280 12.15 24.82 -12.41
CA ALA A 280 13.17 25.83 -12.68
C ALA A 280 12.64 27.27 -12.57
N GLY A 281 11.32 27.47 -12.65
CA GLY A 281 10.65 28.74 -12.44
C GLY A 281 9.65 29.09 -13.54
N ALA A 282 8.86 30.14 -13.29
CA ALA A 282 7.78 30.56 -14.19
C ALA A 282 8.28 30.94 -15.60
N GLU A 283 9.44 31.59 -15.70
CA GLU A 283 10.00 32.00 -17.00
C GLU A 283 10.47 30.79 -17.82
N SER A 284 11.20 29.87 -17.19
CA SER A 284 11.61 28.61 -17.82
C SER A 284 10.40 27.80 -18.31
N LEU A 285 9.32 27.76 -17.53
CA LEU A 285 8.07 27.13 -17.93
C LEU A 285 7.45 27.80 -19.16
N ARG A 286 7.39 29.13 -19.20
CA ARG A 286 6.82 29.88 -20.33
C ARG A 286 7.58 29.62 -21.62
N VAL A 287 8.92 29.73 -21.58
CA VAL A 287 9.78 29.45 -22.73
C VAL A 287 9.57 28.02 -23.22
N TRP A 288 9.59 27.05 -22.31
CA TRP A 288 9.40 25.64 -22.65
C TRP A 288 8.05 25.34 -23.31
N LEU A 289 6.97 25.99 -22.85
CA LEU A 289 5.64 25.87 -23.46
C LEU A 289 5.59 26.55 -24.84
N ALA A 290 6.20 27.72 -24.99
CA ALA A 290 6.23 28.48 -26.24
C ALA A 290 6.98 27.72 -27.35
N GLU A 291 8.10 27.06 -27.03
CA GLU A 291 8.85 26.19 -27.96
C GLU A 291 8.00 25.05 -28.55
N ARG A 292 6.91 24.67 -27.86
CA ARG A 292 5.96 23.64 -28.30
C ARG A 292 4.68 24.21 -28.90
N GLY A 293 4.63 25.52 -29.11
CA GLY A 293 3.44 26.23 -29.58
C GLY A 293 2.27 26.17 -28.60
N ILE A 294 2.53 25.97 -27.30
CA ILE A 294 1.50 25.85 -26.28
C ILE A 294 1.30 27.22 -25.62
N VAL A 295 0.10 27.78 -25.77
CA VAL A 295 -0.31 28.99 -25.06
C VAL A 295 -1.07 28.58 -23.80
N PRO A 296 -0.51 28.81 -22.59
CA PRO A 296 -1.23 28.52 -21.35
C PRO A 296 -2.40 29.50 -21.16
N GLY A 297 -3.52 29.01 -20.61
CA GLY A 297 -4.61 29.84 -20.13
C GLY A 297 -4.29 30.43 -18.76
N GLY A 298 -4.72 31.68 -18.52
CA GLY A 298 -4.58 32.35 -17.22
C GLY A 298 -3.13 32.52 -16.78
N LEU A 299 -2.47 33.56 -17.30
CA LEU A 299 -1.36 34.23 -16.62
C LEU A 299 -1.88 35.53 -16.02
#